data_AF-A0A0W0Z682-F1
#
_entry.id   AF-A0A0W0Z682-F1
#
_cell.length_a   1.000
_cell.length_b   1.000
_cell.length_c   1.000
_cell.angle_alpha   90.00
_cell.angle_beta   90.00
_cell.angle_gamma   90.00
#
_symmetry.space_group_name_H-M   'P 1'
#
loop_
_entity.id
_entity.type
_entity.pdbx_description
1 polymer ?
#
loop_
_entity_poly.entity_id
_entity_poly.type
_entity_poly.pdbx_seq_one_letter_code
_entity_poly.pdbx_strand_id
1 'polypeptide(L)'
;MFTRFAVFYGHLWRSQFKSDGFLEFAKKEWLDGLIRFSDEILNQAIVECRDFCEMPPSLPQLIRICRDIKKRNYVYVTPEAVAPASTEVVETNIKQCKAFLI
;
A
#
# COMPACT_ATOMS: atom_id res chain seq x y z
N MET A 1 2.68 -6.04 15.13
CA MET A 1 2.08 -6.97 14.15
C MET A 1 1.67 -8.32 14.77
N PHE A 2 2.59 -9.12 15.33
CA PHE A 2 2.29 -10.47 15.86
C PHE A 2 1.08 -10.53 16.80
N THR A 3 0.96 -9.59 17.74
CA THR A 3 -0.19 -9.54 18.65
C THR A 3 -1.52 -9.28 17.91
N ARG A 4 -1.50 -8.44 16.87
CA ARG A 4 -2.70 -8.19 16.05
C ARG A 4 -3.13 -9.46 15.31
N PHE A 5 -2.20 -10.17 14.69
CA PHE A 5 -2.48 -11.45 14.03
C PHE A 5 -2.92 -12.55 15.02
N ALA A 6 -2.40 -12.55 16.25
CA ALA A 6 -2.87 -13.42 17.32
C ALA A 6 -4.31 -13.13 17.77
N VAL A 7 -4.82 -11.91 17.52
CA VAL A 7 -6.23 -11.54 17.74
C VAL A 7 -7.08 -11.89 16.53
N PHE A 8 -6.61 -11.58 15.31
CA PHE A 8 -7.37 -11.81 14.07
C PHE A 8 -7.58 -13.29 13.78
N TYR A 9 -6.52 -14.10 13.91
CA TYR A 9 -6.53 -15.51 13.50
C TYR A 9 -6.54 -16.48 14.69
N GLY A 10 -6.53 -15.94 15.91
CA GLY A 10 -6.61 -16.72 17.15
C GLY A 10 -5.60 -17.87 17.20
N HIS A 11 -6.12 -19.08 17.32
CA HIS A 11 -5.32 -20.29 17.47
C HIS A 11 -4.42 -20.58 16.27
N LEU A 12 -4.85 -20.25 15.03
CA LEU A 12 -4.09 -20.51 13.81
C LEU A 12 -2.74 -19.78 13.78
N TRP A 13 -2.68 -18.60 14.39
CA TRP A 13 -1.43 -17.84 14.54
C TRP A 13 -0.67 -18.27 15.79
N ARG A 14 -1.36 -18.34 16.93
CA ARG A 14 -0.73 -18.66 18.23
C ARG A 14 -0.08 -20.05 18.24
N SER A 15 -0.66 -21.02 17.56
CA SER A 15 -0.14 -22.39 17.52
C SER A 15 1.18 -22.53 16.76
N GLN A 16 1.53 -21.57 15.90
CA GLN A 16 2.77 -21.59 15.11
C GLN A 16 3.99 -21.18 15.95
N PHE A 17 3.79 -20.43 17.05
CA PHE A 17 4.86 -19.82 17.83
C PHE A 17 4.84 -20.25 19.30
N LYS A 18 4.77 -21.56 19.56
CA LYS A 18 4.69 -22.13 20.91
C LYS A 18 6.00 -22.09 21.70
N SER A 19 7.13 -22.03 21.01
CA SER A 19 8.46 -21.94 21.64
C SER A 19 8.93 -20.49 21.64
N ASP A 20 9.32 -19.98 22.80
CA ASP A 20 9.81 -18.61 22.94
C ASP A 20 11.05 -18.35 22.06
N GLY A 21 11.96 -19.33 21.96
CA GLY A 21 13.14 -19.22 21.09
C GLY A 21 12.77 -19.12 19.61
N PHE A 22 11.79 -19.91 19.17
CA PHE A 22 11.28 -19.84 17.79
C PHE A 22 10.52 -18.54 17.53
N LEU A 23 9.74 -18.05 18.50
CA LEU A 23 9.02 -16.78 18.39
C LEU A 23 9.97 -15.61 18.21
N GLU A 24 11.06 -15.54 18.98
CA GLU A 24 12.07 -14.49 18.86
C GLU A 24 12.82 -14.57 17.53
N PHE A 25 13.16 -15.77 17.07
CA PHE A 25 13.71 -15.97 15.73
C PHE A 25 12.75 -15.48 14.64
N ALA A 26 11.47 -15.90 14.71
CA ALA A 26 10.47 -15.48 13.74
C ALA A 26 10.28 -13.96 13.74
N LYS A 27 10.21 -13.30 14.91
CA LYS A 27 10.12 -11.84 14.96
C LYS A 27 11.28 -11.15 14.23
N LYS A 28 12.51 -11.67 14.35
CA LYS A 28 13.69 -11.15 13.64
C LYS A 28 13.56 -11.32 12.12
N GLU A 29 13.21 -12.51 11.66
CA GLU A 29 13.02 -12.78 10.22
C GLU A 29 11.91 -11.91 9.61
N TRP A 30 10.81 -11.75 10.34
CA TRP A 30 9.71 -10.87 9.90
C TRP A 30 10.12 -9.40 9.89
N LEU A 31 10.91 -8.95 10.87
CA LEU A 31 11.43 -7.58 10.88
C LEU A 31 12.35 -7.34 9.68
N ASP A 32 13.31 -8.23 9.44
CA ASP A 32 14.26 -8.11 8.32
C ASP A 32 13.53 -8.11 6.97
N GLY A 33 12.58 -9.03 6.75
CA GLY A 33 11.82 -9.12 5.51
C GLY A 33 10.92 -7.92 5.23
N LEU A 34 10.52 -7.19 6.28
CA LEU A 34 9.58 -6.07 6.21
C LEU A 34 10.23 -4.69 6.39
N ILE A 35 11.50 -4.60 6.77
CA ILE A 35 12.21 -3.34 7.11
C ILE A 35 12.19 -2.29 5.98
N ARG A 36 12.03 -2.75 4.73
CA ARG A 36 11.95 -1.90 3.53
C ARG A 36 10.60 -1.20 3.32
N PHE A 37 9.60 -1.50 4.13
CA PHE A 37 8.26 -0.91 4.03
C PHE A 37 8.05 0.07 5.18
N SER A 38 7.38 1.19 4.90
CA SER A 38 7.04 2.17 5.94
C SER A 38 5.94 1.65 6.85
N ASP A 39 5.82 2.24 8.04
CA ASP A 39 4.79 1.88 9.02
C ASP A 39 3.37 2.07 8.47
N GLU A 40 3.14 3.04 7.58
CA GLU A 40 1.85 3.25 6.92
C GLU A 40 1.48 2.05 6.03
N ILE A 41 2.43 1.59 5.21
CA ILE A 41 2.23 0.42 4.33
C ILE A 41 1.99 -0.83 5.17
N LEU A 42 2.78 -1.03 6.24
CA LEU A 42 2.63 -2.18 7.12
C LEU A 42 1.28 -2.18 7.84
N ASN A 43 0.84 -1.02 8.34
CA ASN A 43 -0.45 -0.91 8.99
C ASN A 43 -1.62 -1.16 8.03
N GLN A 44 -1.53 -0.65 6.80
CA GLN A 44 -2.53 -0.92 5.77
C GLN A 44 -2.55 -2.41 5.39
N ALA A 45 -1.37 -3.05 5.24
CA ALA A 45 -1.27 -4.47 4.95
C ALA A 45 -1.88 -5.33 6.05
N ILE A 46 -1.64 -4.98 7.33
CA ILE A 46 -2.23 -5.69 8.48
C ILE A 46 -3.77 -5.58 8.47
N VAL A 47 -4.32 -4.42 8.07
CA VAL A 47 -5.77 -4.22 7.93
C VAL A 47 -6.32 -5.02 6.75
N GLU A 48 -5.67 -5.00 5.59
CA GLU A 48 -6.09 -5.82 4.45
C GLU A 48 -6.08 -7.32 4.79
N CYS A 49 -5.09 -7.79 5.55
CA CYS A 49 -5.07 -9.18 6.02
C CYS A 49 -6.27 -9.51 6.90
N ARG A 50 -6.65 -8.62 7.82
CA ARG A 50 -7.83 -8.79 8.67
C ARG A 50 -9.12 -8.90 7.85
N ASP A 51 -9.26 -8.06 6.83
CA ASP A 51 -10.52 -7.89 6.10
C ASP A 51 -10.69 -8.89 4.96
N PHE A 52 -9.60 -9.34 4.35
CA PHE A 52 -9.66 -10.13 3.10
C PHE A 52 -8.93 -11.47 3.16
N CYS A 53 -8.12 -11.75 4.19
CA CYS A 53 -7.43 -13.05 4.29
C CYS A 53 -8.14 -13.95 5.30
N GLU A 54 -8.65 -15.09 4.84
CA GLU A 54 -9.25 -16.13 5.70
C GLU A 54 -8.23 -16.76 6.65
N MET A 55 -6.97 -16.84 6.22
CA MET A 55 -5.86 -17.46 6.93
C MET A 55 -4.75 -16.44 7.20
N PRO A 56 -3.96 -16.62 8.29
CA PRO A 56 -2.81 -15.77 8.53
C PRO A 56 -1.82 -15.83 7.36
N PRO A 57 -1.33 -14.68 6.87
CA PRO A 57 -0.37 -14.68 5.78
C PRO A 57 0.96 -15.26 6.24
N SER A 58 1.67 -15.93 5.34
CA SER A 58 3.11 -16.18 5.49
C SER A 58 3.91 -14.89 5.26
N LEU A 59 5.17 -14.86 5.70
CA LEU A 59 6.05 -13.70 5.49
C LEU A 59 6.16 -13.33 3.98
N PRO A 60 6.38 -14.26 3.04
CA PRO A 60 6.37 -13.94 1.61
C PRO A 60 5.03 -13.36 1.12
N GLN A 61 3.91 -13.87 1.63
CA GLN A 61 2.58 -13.34 1.27
C GLN A 61 2.40 -11.91 1.77
N LEU A 62 2.79 -11.60 3.02
CA LEU A 62 2.69 -10.25 3.54
C LEU A 62 3.61 -9.27 2.79
N ILE A 63 4.81 -9.71 2.42
CA ILE A 63 5.73 -8.93 1.57
C ILE A 63 5.07 -8.58 0.23
N ARG A 64 4.37 -9.54 -0.39
CA ARG A 64 3.62 -9.31 -1.63
C ARG A 64 2.52 -8.28 -1.42
N ILE A 65 1.71 -8.42 -0.37
CA ILE A 65 0.64 -7.46 -0.02
C ILE A 65 1.20 -6.06 0.16
N CYS A 66 2.30 -5.91 0.91
CA CYS A 66 2.96 -4.61 1.10
C CYS A 66 3.45 -4.01 -0.22
N ARG A 67 3.99 -4.82 -1.13
CA ARG A 67 4.42 -4.38 -2.47
C ARG A 67 3.24 -3.91 -3.31
N ASP A 68 2.11 -4.63 -3.25
CA ASP A 68 0.92 -4.28 -4.00
C ASP A 68 0.27 -2.99 -3.47
N ILE A 69 0.26 -2.78 -2.15
CA ILE A 69 -0.15 -1.50 -1.53
C ILE A 69 0.79 -0.37 -1.98
N LYS A 70 2.11 -0.59 -1.89
CA LYS A 70 3.09 0.41 -2.35
C LYS A 70 2.84 0.76 -3.82
N LYS A 71 2.64 -0.22 -4.69
CA LYS A 71 2.38 0.01 -6.12
C LYS A 71 1.09 0.81 -6.35
N ARG A 72 0.03 0.54 -5.59
CA ARG A 72 -1.24 1.28 -5.66
C ARG A 72 -1.10 2.75 -5.23
N ASN A 73 -0.26 3.02 -4.23
CA ASN A 73 -0.05 4.38 -3.71
C ASN A 73 0.97 5.18 -4.53
N TYR A 74 1.91 4.52 -5.21
CA TYR A 74 2.84 5.14 -6.15
C TYR A 74 2.30 4.98 -7.58
N VAL A 75 1.23 5.69 -7.90
CA VAL A 75 0.89 5.95 -9.31
C VAL A 75 1.91 6.95 -9.83
N TYR A 76 2.84 6.49 -10.67
CA TYR A 76 3.70 7.36 -11.43
C TYR A 76 2.82 8.09 -12.45
N VAL A 77 2.35 9.29 -12.11
CA VAL A 77 1.85 10.23 -13.11
C VAL A 77 3.10 10.70 -13.84
N THR A 78 3.41 10.11 -14.99
CA THR A 78 4.31 10.74 -15.94
C THR A 78 3.79 12.16 -16.11
N PRO A 79 4.58 13.21 -15.78
CA PRO A 79 4.25 14.54 -16.26
C PRO A 79 4.24 14.39 -17.77
N GLU A 80 3.05 14.42 -18.39
CA GLU A 80 2.98 14.58 -19.83
C GLU A 80 3.85 15.79 -20.16
N ALA A 81 4.71 15.67 -21.17
CA ALA A 81 5.47 16.81 -21.64
C ALA A 81 4.45 17.89 -22.00
N VAL A 82 4.31 18.88 -21.13
CA VAL A 82 3.34 19.97 -21.30
C VAL A 82 3.85 20.78 -22.48
N ALA A 83 3.41 20.44 -23.67
CA ALA A 83 3.55 21.32 -24.81
C ALA A 83 2.74 22.58 -24.48
N PRO A 84 3.35 23.77 -24.47
CA PRO A 84 2.59 25.00 -24.27
C PRO A 84 1.47 25.05 -25.30
N ALA A 85 0.24 25.29 -24.84
CA ALA A 85 -0.91 25.42 -25.72
C ALA A 85 -0.65 26.55 -26.74
N SER A 86 -1.05 26.34 -27.99
CA SER A 86 -0.94 27.39 -29.02
C SER A 86 -1.66 28.66 -28.56
N THR A 87 -0.93 29.77 -28.57
CA THR A 87 -1.45 31.08 -28.16
C THR A 87 -2.70 31.47 -28.94
N GLU A 88 -2.75 31.13 -30.23
CA GLU A 88 -3.88 31.40 -31.13
C GLU A 88 -5.15 30.65 -30.70
N VAL A 89 -4.99 29.40 -30.26
CA VAL A 89 -6.09 28.56 -29.78
C VAL A 89 -6.61 29.09 -28.44
N VAL A 90 -5.70 29.50 -27.54
CA VAL A 90 -6.05 30.10 -26.24
C VAL A 90 -6.84 31.40 -26.45
N GLU A 91 -6.36 32.29 -27.31
CA GLU A 91 -7.05 33.56 -27.59
C GLU A 91 -8.42 33.37 -28.23
N THR A 92 -8.54 32.41 -29.15
CA THR A 92 -9.81 32.08 -29.80
C THR A 92 -10.84 31.57 -28.80
N ASN A 93 -10.44 30.66 -27.91
CA ASN A 93 -11.31 30.12 -26.87
C ASN A 93 -11.71 31.20 -25.85
N ILE A 94 -10.78 32.06 -25.45
CA ILE A 94 -11.08 33.18 -24.54
C ILE A 94 -12.09 34.15 -25.17
N LYS A 95 -11.95 34.46 -26.46
CA LYS A 95 -12.92 35.30 -27.20
C LYS A 95 -14.30 34.66 -27.26
N GLN A 96 -14.38 33.36 -27.56
CA GLN A 96 -15.65 32.64 -27.57
C GLN A 96 -16.31 32.64 -26.20
N CYS A 97 -15.58 32.30 -25.13
CA CYS A 97 -16.10 32.34 -23.77
C CYS A 97 -16.64 33.73 -23.39
N LYS A 98 -15.96 34.81 -23.79
CA LYS A 98 -16.42 36.18 -23.55
C LYS A 98 -17.69 36.52 -24.33
N ALA A 99 -17.86 35.98 -25.54
CA ALA A 99 -19.07 36.22 -26.35
C ALA A 99 -20.32 35.56 -25.77
N PHE A 100 -20.18 34.47 -25.00
CA PHE A 100 -21.29 33.81 -24.30
C PHE A 100 -21.69 34.48 -22.98
N LEU A 101 -20.92 35.46 -22.52
CA LEU A 101 -21.17 36.20 -21.26
C LEU A 101 -21.85 37.57 -21.50
N ILE A 102 -22.37 37.81 -22.71
CA ILE A 102 -23.10 39.02 -23.11
C ILE A 102 -24.58 38.67 -23.31
#